data_AF-A0A947GAT4-F1
#
_entry.id   AF-A0A947GAT4-F1
#
_cell.length_a   1.000
_cell.length_b   1.000
_cell.length_c   1.000
_cell.angle_alpha   90.00
_cell.angle_beta   90.00
_cell.angle_gamma   90.00
#
_symmetry.space_group_name_H-M   'P 1'
#
loop_
_entity.id
_entity.type
_entity.pdbx_description
1 polymer ?
#
loop_
_entity_poly.entity_id
_entity_poly.type
_entity_poly.pdbx_seq_one_letter_code
_entity_poly.pdbx_strand_id
1 'polypeptide(L)'
;MCEEEIRRLKSELQDLRDEILLLRMAIIELAYAKVTDPKFAYFDWRIRYGVAFDEEKIMRLNWVFHVLTERIKEEPIERIKSIPGISDAVLYRKGPPTYREALTLLMQALGTKNEIMVEELIESLQSQGILRDLVDFLCDRKRSEVKARSEDSEVEEEKENG
;
A
#
# COMPACT_ATOMS: atom_id res chain seq x y z
N MET A 1 22.60 -1.33 39.35
CA MET A 1 21.17 -1.44 39.69
C MET A 1 20.98 -2.73 40.46
N CYS A 2 20.17 -2.74 41.52
CA CYS A 2 19.87 -3.98 42.26
C CYS A 2 18.98 -4.91 41.41
N GLU A 3 19.07 -6.22 41.64
CA GLU A 3 18.32 -7.23 40.88
C GLU A 3 16.80 -7.06 40.99
N GLU A 4 16.34 -6.54 42.13
CA GLU A 4 14.93 -6.29 42.41
C GLU A 4 14.36 -5.17 41.52
N GLU A 5 15.13 -4.10 41.31
CA GLU A 5 14.78 -3.03 40.37
C GLU A 5 14.71 -3.55 38.92
N ILE A 6 15.64 -4.42 38.53
CA ILE A 6 15.63 -5.05 37.20
C ILE A 6 14.38 -5.91 37.00
N ARG A 7 13.95 -6.66 38.02
CA ARG A 7 12.72 -7.47 37.94
C ARG A 7 11.48 -6.58 37.85
N ARG A 8 11.40 -5.51 38.64
CA ARG A 8 10.28 -4.56 38.59
C ARG A 8 10.14 -3.95 37.20
N LEU A 9 11.24 -3.42 36.66
CA LEU A 9 11.25 -2.79 35.32
C LEU A 9 10.87 -3.77 34.21
N LYS A 10 11.26 -5.05 34.32
CA LYS A 10 10.85 -6.08 33.35
C LYS A 10 9.36 -6.38 33.41
N SER A 11 8.77 -6.42 34.61
CA SER A 11 7.31 -6.60 34.77
C SER A 11 6.56 -5.41 34.17
N GLU A 12 6.94 -4.20 34.54
CA GLU A 12 6.30 -2.97 34.05
C GLU A 12 6.43 -2.85 32.52
N LEU A 13 7.57 -3.21 31.94
CA LEU A 13 7.74 -3.28 30.49
C LEU A 13 6.82 -4.31 29.84
N GLN A 14 6.52 -5.42 30.52
CA GLN A 14 5.62 -6.43 29.99
C GLN A 14 4.17 -5.94 30.05
N ASP A 15 3.75 -5.37 31.18
CA ASP A 15 2.41 -4.81 31.36
C ASP A 15 2.11 -3.73 30.32
N LEU A 16 3.06 -2.80 30.10
CA LEU A 16 2.94 -1.76 29.07
C LEU A 16 2.85 -2.33 27.66
N ARG A 17 3.57 -3.43 27.36
CA ARG A 17 3.49 -4.08 26.04
C ARG A 17 2.12 -4.70 25.81
N ASP A 18 1.55 -5.33 26.85
CA ASP A 18 0.25 -5.97 26.78
C ASP A 18 -0.87 -4.92 26.65
N GLU A 19 -0.78 -3.81 27.38
CA GLU A 19 -1.71 -2.67 27.23
C GLU A 19 -1.66 -2.05 25.83
N ILE A 20 -0.45 -1.82 25.28
CA ILE A 20 -0.29 -1.31 23.90
C ILE A 20 -0.93 -2.26 22.89
N LEU A 21 -0.80 -3.57 23.08
CA LEU A 21 -1.41 -4.56 22.21
C LEU A 21 -2.94 -4.47 22.26
N LEU A 22 -3.53 -4.42 23.45
CA LEU A 22 -4.98 -4.30 23.65
C LEU A 22 -5.53 -3.00 23.03
N LEU A 23 -4.83 -1.88 23.22
CA LEU A 23 -5.23 -0.60 22.62
C LEU A 23 -5.20 -0.65 21.09
N ARG A 24 -4.18 -1.27 20.49
CA ARG A 24 -4.10 -1.44 19.03
C ARG A 24 -5.26 -2.29 18.52
N MET A 25 -5.59 -3.38 19.19
CA MET A 25 -6.72 -4.24 18.83
C MET A 25 -8.04 -3.47 18.90
N ALA A 26 -8.30 -2.75 20.00
CA ALA A 26 -9.51 -1.96 20.15
C ALA A 26 -9.66 -0.89 19.06
N ILE A 27 -8.57 -0.20 18.69
CA ILE A 27 -8.58 0.79 17.61
C ILE A 27 -8.92 0.14 16.25
N ILE A 28 -8.39 -1.05 15.98
CA ILE A 28 -8.68 -1.80 14.76
C ILE A 28 -10.17 -2.22 14.72
N GLU A 29 -10.69 -2.78 15.81
CA GLU A 29 -12.11 -3.16 15.92
C GLU A 29 -13.04 -1.97 15.71
N LEU A 30 -12.72 -0.82 16.32
CA LEU A 30 -13.46 0.42 16.13
C LEU A 30 -13.41 0.90 14.67
N ALA A 31 -12.30 0.69 13.97
CA ALA A 31 -12.19 1.03 12.55
C ALA A 31 -13.09 0.16 11.67
N TYR A 32 -13.31 -1.11 12.03
CA TYR A 32 -14.27 -1.97 11.33
C TYR A 32 -15.73 -1.70 11.70
N ALA A 33 -16.00 -1.29 12.94
CA ALA A 33 -17.37 -1.11 13.42
C ALA A 33 -18.04 0.20 12.94
N LYS A 34 -17.24 1.20 12.53
CA LYS A 34 -17.74 2.53 12.13
C LYS A 34 -17.95 2.64 10.62
N VAL A 35 -18.80 3.58 10.21
CA VAL A 35 -18.87 4.02 8.81
C VAL A 35 -17.68 4.93 8.51
N THR A 36 -16.93 4.64 7.45
CA THR A 36 -15.77 5.45 7.03
C THR A 36 -16.24 6.76 6.41
N ASP A 37 -15.84 7.89 6.99
CA ASP A 37 -15.97 9.21 6.35
C ASP A 37 -14.98 9.28 5.16
N PRO A 38 -15.45 9.54 3.93
CA PRO A 38 -14.58 9.63 2.74
C PRO A 38 -13.40 10.60 2.90
N LYS A 39 -13.56 11.66 3.71
CA LYS A 39 -12.48 12.62 4.00
C LYS A 39 -11.30 12.03 4.76
N PHE A 40 -11.48 10.84 5.35
CA PHE A 40 -10.47 10.14 6.13
C PHE A 40 -10.23 8.71 5.63
N ALA A 41 -10.66 8.37 4.41
CA ALA A 41 -10.64 7.01 3.88
C ALA A 41 -9.24 6.37 3.91
N TYR A 42 -8.18 7.08 3.54
CA TYR A 42 -6.80 6.56 3.60
C TYR A 42 -6.31 6.37 5.04
N PHE A 43 -6.64 7.29 5.95
CA PHE A 43 -6.29 7.13 7.36
C PHE A 43 -7.02 5.93 7.99
N ASP A 44 -8.28 5.73 7.61
CA ASP A 44 -9.07 4.58 8.01
C ASP A 44 -8.48 3.26 7.48
N TRP A 45 -8.14 3.21 6.18
CA TRP A 45 -7.45 2.08 5.56
C TRP A 45 -6.16 1.72 6.32
N ARG A 46 -5.35 2.73 6.69
CA ARG A 46 -4.12 2.51 7.46
C ARG A 46 -4.41 1.82 8.79
N ILE A 47 -5.49 2.18 9.46
CA ILE A 47 -5.87 1.57 10.74
C ILE A 47 -6.39 0.14 10.52
N ARG A 48 -7.34 -0.07 9.60
CA ARG A 48 -7.95 -1.38 9.33
C ARG A 48 -6.93 -2.47 9.01
N TYR A 49 -5.89 -2.10 8.25
CA TYR A 49 -4.81 -3.01 7.87
C TYR A 49 -3.57 -2.96 8.79
N GLY A 50 -3.65 -2.27 9.92
CA GLY A 50 -2.56 -2.17 10.90
C GLY A 50 -1.31 -1.40 10.41
N VAL A 51 -1.38 -0.76 9.24
CA VAL A 51 -0.29 0.05 8.66
C VAL A 51 -0.07 1.33 9.45
N ALA A 52 -1.09 1.86 10.13
CA ALA A 52 -0.99 3.06 10.97
C ALA A 52 0.07 2.94 12.07
N PHE A 53 0.39 1.72 12.50
CA PHE A 53 1.32 1.42 13.59
C PHE A 53 2.69 0.90 13.10
N ASP A 54 2.95 0.91 11.79
CA ASP A 54 4.15 0.40 11.15
C ASP A 54 4.82 1.50 10.33
N GLU A 55 5.72 2.26 10.99
CA GLU A 55 6.43 3.39 10.37
C GLU A 55 7.27 2.96 9.17
N GLU A 56 7.84 1.75 9.20
CA GLU A 56 8.65 1.25 8.10
C GLU A 56 7.79 1.01 6.85
N LYS A 57 6.61 0.40 6.98
CA LYS A 57 5.66 0.26 5.87
C LYS A 57 5.22 1.61 5.34
N ILE A 58 4.94 2.58 6.21
CA ILE A 58 4.55 3.94 5.80
C ILE A 58 5.68 4.63 5.02
N MET A 59 6.92 4.54 5.50
CA MET A 59 8.08 5.12 4.81
C MET A 59 8.32 4.47 3.45
N ARG A 60 8.18 3.13 3.36
CA ARG A 60 8.32 2.40 2.09
C ARG A 60 7.22 2.79 1.09
N LEU A 61 5.97 2.85 1.55
CA LEU A 61 4.84 3.32 0.74
C LEU A 61 5.07 4.73 0.21
N ASN A 62 5.44 5.67 1.08
CA ASN A 62 5.67 7.06 0.69
C ASN A 62 6.77 7.17 -0.37
N TRP A 63 7.84 6.37 -0.25
CA TRP A 63 8.88 6.34 -1.27
C TRP A 63 8.37 5.75 -2.59
N VAL A 64 7.64 4.63 -2.55
CA VAL A 64 7.05 4.05 -3.77
C VAL A 64 6.09 5.04 -4.43
N PHE A 65 5.25 5.74 -3.68
CA PHE A 65 4.39 6.79 -4.22
C PHE A 65 5.19 7.90 -4.90
N HIS A 66 6.24 8.38 -4.25
CA HIS A 66 7.12 9.39 -4.83
C HIS A 66 7.72 8.89 -6.15
N VAL A 67 8.31 7.69 -6.15
CA VAL A 67 8.93 7.14 -7.36
C VAL A 67 7.92 6.93 -8.49
N LEU A 68 6.74 6.37 -8.20
CA LEU A 68 5.70 6.18 -9.21
C LEU A 68 5.20 7.51 -9.77
N THR A 69 5.06 8.54 -8.92
CA THR A 69 4.64 9.88 -9.36
C THR A 69 5.67 10.52 -10.28
N GLU A 70 6.96 10.44 -9.94
CA GLU A 70 8.02 10.99 -10.79
C GLU A 70 8.16 10.21 -12.11
N ARG A 71 7.94 8.89 -12.10
CA ARG A 71 7.91 8.08 -13.33
C ARG A 71 6.79 8.48 -14.29
N ILE A 72 5.64 8.93 -13.78
CA ILE A 72 4.52 9.43 -14.61
C ILE A 72 4.92 10.71 -15.34
N LYS A 73 5.71 11.58 -14.71
CA LYS A 73 6.22 12.82 -15.31
C LYS A 73 7.38 12.60 -16.27
N GLU A 74 7.86 11.36 -16.40
CA GLU A 74 9.06 10.98 -17.16
C GLU A 74 10.34 11.70 -16.68
N GLU A 75 10.34 12.18 -15.43
CA GLU A 75 11.53 12.79 -14.83
C GLU A 75 12.55 11.69 -14.46
N PRO A 76 13.85 11.90 -14.72
CA PRO A 76 14.87 10.92 -14.37
C PRO A 76 15.00 10.83 -12.85
N ILE A 77 14.54 9.70 -12.30
CA ILE A 77 14.80 9.36 -10.91
C ILE A 77 16.15 8.67 -10.86
N GLU A 78 17.17 9.38 -10.39
CA GLU A 78 18.43 8.73 -10.05
C GLU A 78 18.18 7.63 -9.01
N ARG A 79 18.94 6.55 -9.07
CA ARG A 79 18.83 5.43 -8.12
C ARG A 79 19.34 5.86 -6.74
N ILE A 80 18.54 6.67 -6.05
CA ILE A 80 18.94 7.40 -4.83
C ILE A 80 18.87 6.49 -3.60
N LYS A 81 17.94 5.52 -3.59
CA LYS A 81 17.69 4.68 -2.41
C LYS A 81 17.29 3.26 -2.78
N SER A 82 17.96 2.27 -2.22
CA SER A 82 17.46 0.88 -2.24
C SER A 82 16.50 0.65 -1.08
N ILE A 83 15.39 -0.05 -1.32
CA ILE A 83 14.42 -0.40 -0.28
C ILE A 83 14.41 -1.91 -0.08
N PRO A 84 14.64 -2.40 1.16
CA PRO A 84 14.54 -3.82 1.47
C PRO A 84 13.19 -4.41 1.05
N GLY A 85 13.26 -5.49 0.26
CA GLY A 85 12.09 -6.23 -0.21
C GLY A 85 11.41 -5.66 -1.46
N ILE A 86 11.91 -4.55 -2.03
CA ILE A 86 11.38 -3.96 -3.27
C ILE A 86 12.42 -4.13 -4.39
N SER A 87 11.98 -4.54 -5.58
CA SER A 87 12.90 -4.70 -6.71
C SER A 87 13.32 -3.35 -7.29
N ASP A 88 14.59 -2.97 -7.11
CA ASP A 88 15.15 -1.75 -7.71
C ASP A 88 15.08 -1.74 -9.25
N ALA A 89 15.01 -2.91 -9.90
CA ALA A 89 14.88 -3.00 -11.36
C ALA A 89 13.47 -2.65 -11.84
N VAL A 90 12.45 -2.89 -11.00
CA VAL A 90 11.05 -2.55 -11.29
C VAL A 90 10.75 -1.14 -10.79
N LEU A 91 11.24 -0.78 -9.60
CA LEU A 91 11.01 0.52 -8.97
C LEU A 91 11.53 1.67 -9.85
N TYR A 92 12.77 1.57 -10.33
CA TYR A 92 13.45 2.58 -11.15
C TYR A 92 13.42 2.28 -12.66
N ARG A 93 12.44 1.49 -13.12
CA ARG A 93 12.25 1.25 -14.56
C ARG A 93 11.90 2.57 -15.26
N LYS A 94 12.49 2.80 -16.43
CA LYS A 94 12.22 3.99 -17.24
C LYS A 94 10.78 4.02 -17.73
N GLY A 95 10.21 5.22 -17.77
CA GLY A 95 8.87 5.49 -18.28
C GLY A 95 7.75 5.23 -17.26
N PRO A 96 6.50 5.60 -17.63
CA PRO A 96 5.35 5.46 -16.76
C PRO A 96 5.10 4.00 -16.36
N PRO A 97 4.68 3.73 -15.11
CA PRO A 97 4.40 2.37 -14.65
C PRO A 97 3.15 1.81 -15.32
N THR A 98 3.11 0.49 -15.53
CA THR A 98 1.84 -0.21 -15.78
C THR A 98 1.04 -0.35 -14.48
N TYR A 99 -0.26 -0.64 -14.56
CA TYR A 99 -1.06 -0.84 -13.35
C TYR A 99 -0.54 -2.04 -12.55
N ARG A 100 -0.18 -3.13 -13.24
CA ARG A 100 0.43 -4.31 -12.62
C ARG A 100 1.80 -4.06 -11.97
N GLU A 101 2.64 -3.22 -12.58
CA GLU A 101 3.91 -2.80 -11.95
C GLU A 101 3.66 -2.03 -10.66
N ALA A 102 2.74 -1.06 -10.69
CA ALA A 102 2.41 -0.26 -9.52
C ALA A 102 1.83 -1.12 -8.38
N LEU A 103 0.87 -2.01 -8.69
CA LEU A 103 0.33 -2.97 -7.72
C LEU A 103 1.44 -3.80 -7.07
N THR A 104 2.34 -4.35 -7.89
CA THR A 104 3.46 -5.19 -7.40
C THR A 104 4.36 -4.41 -6.45
N LEU A 105 4.71 -3.16 -6.78
CA LEU A 105 5.56 -2.32 -5.96
C LEU A 105 4.88 -1.92 -4.64
N LEU A 106 3.58 -1.63 -4.66
CA LEU A 106 2.79 -1.32 -3.46
C LEU A 106 2.64 -2.55 -2.55
N MET A 107 2.41 -3.72 -3.12
CA MET A 107 2.40 -4.99 -2.39
C MET A 107 3.76 -5.27 -1.72
N GLN A 108 4.86 -5.04 -2.44
CA GLN A 108 6.22 -5.17 -1.89
C GLN A 108 6.49 -4.17 -0.77
N ALA A 109 6.08 -2.91 -0.92
CA ALA A 109 6.21 -1.89 0.13
C ALA A 109 5.45 -2.24 1.41
N LEU A 110 4.30 -2.90 1.25
CA LEU A 110 3.46 -3.36 2.36
C LEU A 110 3.85 -4.72 2.93
N GLY A 111 4.74 -5.46 2.26
CA GLY A 111 5.10 -6.83 2.63
C GLY A 111 3.89 -7.77 2.57
N THR A 112 2.98 -7.57 1.61
CA THR A 112 1.74 -8.35 1.48
C THR A 112 1.63 -9.04 0.13
N LYS A 113 0.84 -10.11 0.07
CA LYS A 113 0.39 -10.75 -1.17
C LYS A 113 -1.08 -10.48 -1.49
N ASN A 114 -1.75 -9.70 -0.64
CA ASN A 114 -3.17 -9.39 -0.79
C ASN A 114 -3.36 -8.24 -1.78
N GLU A 115 -3.74 -8.56 -3.02
CA GLU A 115 -4.05 -7.55 -4.05
C GLU A 115 -5.23 -6.66 -3.62
N ILE A 116 -6.28 -7.21 -3.01
CA ILE A 116 -7.48 -6.47 -2.57
C ILE A 116 -7.10 -5.36 -1.59
N MET A 117 -6.20 -5.63 -0.65
CA MET A 117 -5.68 -4.62 0.28
C MET A 117 -5.07 -3.42 -0.45
N VAL A 118 -4.39 -3.66 -1.58
CA VAL A 118 -3.74 -2.60 -2.38
C VAL A 118 -4.74 -1.91 -3.30
N GLU A 119 -5.75 -2.61 -3.80
CA GLU A 119 -6.85 -1.95 -4.53
C GLU A 119 -7.63 -1.02 -3.61
N GLU A 120 -7.96 -1.46 -2.39
CA GLU A 120 -8.59 -0.62 -1.38
C GLU A 120 -7.70 0.56 -0.97
N LEU A 121 -6.37 0.42 -1.02
CA LEU A 121 -5.45 1.54 -0.81
C LEU A 121 -5.67 2.61 -1.88
N ILE A 122 -5.67 2.22 -3.15
CA ILE A 122 -5.84 3.15 -4.28
C ILE A 122 -7.22 3.83 -4.19
N GLU A 123 -8.28 3.07 -3.90
CA GLU A 123 -9.64 3.60 -3.71
C GLU A 123 -9.72 4.57 -2.53
N SER A 124 -9.03 4.27 -1.42
CA SER A 124 -9.01 5.13 -0.24
C SER A 124 -8.27 6.45 -0.50
N LEU A 125 -7.18 6.41 -1.27
CA LEU A 125 -6.44 7.60 -1.72
C LEU A 125 -7.31 8.44 -2.65
N GLN A 126 -8.02 7.79 -3.59
CA GLN A 126 -8.95 8.45 -4.50
C GLN A 126 -10.07 9.16 -3.75
N SER A 127 -10.75 8.44 -2.85
CA SER A 127 -11.87 8.94 -2.07
C SER A 127 -11.51 10.15 -1.21
N GLN A 128 -10.29 10.14 -0.67
CA GLN A 128 -9.77 11.23 0.14
C GLN A 128 -9.14 12.37 -0.70
N GLY A 129 -8.90 12.14 -1.99
CA GLY A 129 -8.32 13.12 -2.91
C GLY A 129 -6.83 13.38 -2.69
N ILE A 130 -6.08 12.39 -2.21
CA ILE A 130 -4.63 12.40 -1.99
C ILE A 130 -3.91 11.77 -3.18
N LEU A 131 -2.73 12.27 -3.55
CA LEU A 131 -1.92 11.76 -4.66
C LEU A 131 -2.71 11.65 -5.98
N ARG A 132 -3.55 12.65 -6.28
CA ARG A 132 -4.52 12.63 -7.39
C ARG A 132 -3.90 12.22 -8.71
N ASP A 133 -2.79 12.85 -9.10
CA ASP A 133 -2.11 12.57 -10.36
C ASP A 133 -1.71 11.08 -10.50
N LEU A 134 -1.21 10.49 -9.42
CA LEU A 134 -0.85 9.07 -9.39
C LEU A 134 -2.10 8.19 -9.43
N VAL A 135 -3.10 8.47 -8.60
CA VAL A 135 -4.30 7.65 -8.47
C VAL A 135 -5.11 7.67 -9.76
N ASP A 136 -5.34 8.85 -10.35
CA ASP A 136 -6.08 9.00 -11.60
C ASP A 136 -5.37 8.25 -12.74
N PHE A 137 -4.04 8.38 -12.83
CA PHE A 137 -3.24 7.61 -13.78
C PHE A 137 -3.40 6.10 -13.60
N LEU A 138 -3.35 5.60 -12.36
CA LEU A 138 -3.51 4.16 -12.08
C LEU A 138 -4.92 3.66 -12.40
N CYS A 139 -5.95 4.44 -12.12
CA CYS A 139 -7.33 4.13 -12.47
C CYS A 139 -7.53 4.03 -13.99
N ASP A 140 -6.93 4.94 -14.77
CA ASP A 140 -6.99 4.92 -16.23
C ASP A 140 -6.22 3.74 -16.84
N ARG A 141 -5.06 3.40 -16.26
CA ARG A 141 -4.29 2.22 -16.66
C ARG A 141 -5.05 0.92 -16.37
N LYS A 142 -5.68 0.79 -15.19
CA LYS A 142 -6.52 -0.37 -14.84
C LYS A 142 -7.61 -0.59 -15.88
N ARG A 143 -8.32 0.48 -16.29
CA ARG A 143 -9.38 0.40 -17.30
C ARG A 143 -8.85 -0.04 -18.66
N SER A 144 -7.71 0.50 -19.09
CA SER A 144 -7.08 0.14 -20.36
C SER A 144 -6.62 -1.32 -20.39
N GLU A 145 -6.04 -1.82 -19.29
CA GLU A 145 -5.61 -3.22 -19.19
C GLU A 145 -6.78 -4.21 -19.16
N VAL A 146 -7.92 -3.84 -18.56
CA VAL A 146 -9.13 -4.67 -18.56
C VAL A 146 -9.72 -4.77 -19.96
N LYS A 147 -9.77 -3.66 -20.72
CA LYS A 147 -10.28 -3.64 -22.09
C LYS A 147 -9.44 -4.50 -23.05
N ALA A 148 -8.11 -4.40 -22.97
CA ALA A 148 -7.24 -5.21 -23.81
C ALA A 148 -7.46 -6.72 -23.60
N ARG A 149 -7.70 -7.15 -22.35
CA ARG A 149 -7.97 -8.57 -22.03
C ARG A 149 -9.33 -9.06 -22.52
N SER A 150 -10.36 -8.21 -22.52
CA SER A 150 -11.67 -8.58 -23.08
C SER A 150 -11.60 -8.72 -24.60
N GLU A 151 -10.87 -7.85 -25.28
CA GLU A 151 -10.69 -7.92 -26.74
C GLU A 151 -9.87 -9.16 -27.15
N ASP A 152 -8.82 -9.52 -26.40
CA ASP A 152 -8.05 -10.73 -26.66
C ASP A 152 -8.87 -12.03 -26.46
N SER A 153 -9.84 -12.03 -25.54
CA SER A 153 -10.71 -13.18 -25.27
C SER A 153 -11.77 -13.37 -26.37
N GLU A 154 -12.33 -12.29 -26.91
CA GLU A 154 -13.30 -12.33 -28.02
C GLU A 154 -12.64 -12.82 -29.33
N VAL A 155 -11.37 -12.47 -29.56
CA VAL A 155 -10.61 -12.90 -30.76
C VAL A 155 -10.20 -14.38 -30.69
N GLU A 156 -10.05 -14.96 -29.50
CA GLU A 156 -9.81 -16.41 -29.34
C GLU A 156 -11.10 -17.22 -29.54
N GLU A 157 -12.26 -16.75 -29.05
CA GLU A 157 -13.54 -17.43 -29.26
C GLU A 157 -14.01 -17.43 -30.73
N GLU A 158 -13.69 -16.38 -31.50
CA GLU A 158 -13.98 -16.34 -32.95
C GLU A 158 -13.10 -17.29 -33.77
N LYS A 159 -11.90 -17.65 -33.29
CA LYS A 159 -11.00 -18.60 -33.97
C LYS A 159 -11.28 -20.05 -33.63
N GLU A 160 -11.92 -20.35 -32.51
CA GLU A 160 -12.36 -21.71 -32.16
C GLU A 160 -13.71 -22.09 -32.77
N ASN A 161 -14.53 -21.10 -33.17
CA ASN A 161 -15.88 -21.33 -33.71
C ASN A 161 -16.03 -21.04 -35.23
N GLY A 162 -14.94 -20.73 -35.94
CA GLY A 162 -14.92 -20.49 -37.39
C GLY A 162 -14.11 -21.53 -38.16
#